data_AF-A0A8J3IWV8-F1
#
_entry.id   AF-A0A8J3IWV8-F1
#
_cell.length_a   1.000
_cell.length_b   1.000
_cell.length_c   1.000
_cell.angle_alpha   90.00
_cell.angle_beta   90.00
_cell.angle_gamma   90.00
#
_symmetry.space_group_name_H-M   'P 1'
#
loop_
_entity.id
_entity.type
_entity.pdbx_description
1 polymer ?
#
loop_
_entity_poly.entity_id
_entity_poly.type
_entity_poly.pdbx_seq_one_letter_code
_entity_poly.pdbx_strand_id
1 'polypeptide(L)'
;MADATTESAELRNRAMAHWQVLTHDWRRRKLRNRIAWKLFGYGSVGFPVLAAVLAGLPRTPRWWILAVSAASALAAGLVNTMGWHQHWSLSRDVEHRLRTERFLFEQGAGRYGDVTGDERARAFSVRIAEIGTTADTVWAVHLVRTATALKPTAGDQVE
;
A
#
# COMPACT_ATOMS: atom_id res chain seq x y z
N MET A 1 -32.84 32.88 5.42
CA MET A 1 -32.32 32.28 4.16
C MET A 1 -30.79 32.18 4.09
N ALA A 2 -30.01 32.71 5.04
CA ALA A 2 -28.54 32.58 5.03
C ALA A 2 -27.99 31.22 5.52
N ASP A 3 -28.83 30.36 6.11
CA ASP A 3 -28.42 29.17 6.87
C ASP A 3 -28.15 27.92 5.99
N ALA A 4 -28.90 27.76 4.89
CA ALA A 4 -28.76 26.60 4.01
C ALA A 4 -27.41 26.58 3.26
N THR A 5 -26.92 27.76 2.87
CA THR A 5 -25.64 27.86 2.14
C THR A 5 -24.43 27.55 3.01
N THR A 6 -24.52 27.85 4.31
CA THR A 6 -23.45 27.55 5.28
C THR A 6 -23.36 26.07 5.59
N GLU A 7 -24.51 25.39 5.77
CA GLU A 7 -24.55 23.95 6.01
C GLU A 7 -23.95 23.15 4.84
N SER A 8 -24.32 23.49 3.60
CA SER A 8 -23.76 22.85 2.41
C SER A 8 -22.25 23.03 2.28
N ALA A 9 -21.76 24.23 2.60
CA ALA A 9 -20.33 24.51 2.58
C ALA A 9 -19.58 23.68 3.63
N GLU A 10 -20.14 23.54 4.83
CA GLU A 10 -19.57 22.69 5.88
C GLU A 10 -19.52 21.22 5.49
N LEU A 11 -20.60 20.66 4.93
CA LEU A 11 -20.64 19.27 4.50
C LEU A 11 -19.58 18.99 3.43
N ARG A 12 -19.45 19.88 2.46
CA ARG A 12 -18.40 19.81 1.44
C ARG A 12 -17.01 19.86 2.06
N ASN A 13 -16.77 20.76 3.01
CA ASN A 13 -15.48 20.90 3.70
C ASN A 13 -15.12 19.64 4.50
N ARG A 14 -16.09 19.04 5.20
CA ARG A 14 -15.90 17.77 5.93
C ARG A 14 -15.57 16.61 4.99
N ALA A 15 -16.30 16.49 3.87
CA ALA A 15 -16.02 15.46 2.87
C ALA A 15 -14.62 15.61 2.25
N MET A 16 -14.21 16.85 1.96
CA MET A 16 -12.86 17.16 1.46
C MET A 16 -11.77 16.88 2.50
N ALA A 17 -11.99 17.22 3.77
CA ALA A 17 -11.05 16.90 4.85
C ALA A 17 -10.86 15.38 4.97
N HIS A 18 -11.95 14.61 4.91
CA HIS A 18 -11.87 13.14 4.95
C HIS A 18 -11.09 12.59 3.75
N TRP A 19 -11.34 13.11 2.54
CA TRP A 19 -10.56 12.75 1.35
C TRP A 19 -9.06 13.02 1.50
N GLN A 20 -8.69 14.18 2.08
CA GLN A 20 -7.29 14.56 2.30
C GLN A 20 -6.59 13.60 3.26
N VAL A 21 -7.25 13.28 4.39
CA VAL A 21 -6.74 12.32 5.38
C VAL A 21 -6.49 10.97 4.73
N LEU A 22 -7.50 10.43 4.03
CA LEU A 22 -7.40 9.12 3.37
C LEU A 22 -6.29 9.11 2.31
N THR A 23 -6.22 10.15 1.47
CA THR A 23 -5.18 10.27 0.45
C THR A 23 -3.77 10.33 1.05
N HIS A 24 -3.62 11.05 2.17
CA HIS A 24 -2.33 11.16 2.87
C HIS A 24 -1.90 9.83 3.47
N ASP A 25 -2.82 9.09 4.08
CA ASP A 25 -2.55 7.78 4.66
C ASP A 25 -2.12 6.77 3.60
N TRP A 26 -2.85 6.68 2.49
CA TRP A 26 -2.47 5.82 1.36
C TRP A 26 -1.14 6.23 0.73
N ARG A 27 -0.85 7.54 0.66
CA ARG A 27 0.46 8.03 0.19
C ARG A 27 1.59 7.60 1.12
N ARG A 28 1.39 7.64 2.44
CA ARG A 28 2.36 7.16 3.43
C ARG A 28 2.59 5.65 3.29
N ARG A 29 1.53 4.85 3.18
CA ARG A 29 1.60 3.39 2.95
C ARG A 29 2.37 3.08 1.65
N LYS A 30 2.07 3.78 0.55
CA LYS A 30 2.78 3.68 -0.72
C LYS A 30 4.30 3.92 -0.57
N LEU A 31 4.69 4.98 0.14
CA LEU A 31 6.11 5.32 0.32
C LEU A 31 6.84 4.28 1.14
N ARG A 32 6.26 3.83 2.25
CA ARG A 32 6.84 2.78 3.11
C ARG A 32 7.06 1.49 2.34
N ASN A 33 6.06 1.03 1.60
CA ASN A 33 6.18 -0.19 0.80
C ASN A 33 7.14 -0.05 -0.37
N ARG A 34 7.23 1.12 -0.99
CA ARG A 34 8.22 1.38 -2.04
C ARG A 34 9.63 1.30 -1.49
N ILE A 35 9.89 1.91 -0.33
CA ILE A 35 11.20 1.89 0.32
C ILE A 35 11.55 0.47 0.72
N ALA A 36 10.64 -0.25 1.39
CA ALA A 36 10.84 -1.65 1.77
C ALA A 36 11.13 -2.52 0.53
N TRP A 37 10.26 -2.47 -0.49
CA TRP A 37 10.46 -3.24 -1.72
C TRP A 37 11.80 -2.94 -2.39
N LYS A 38 12.22 -1.68 -2.47
CA LYS A 38 13.53 -1.34 -3.02
C LYS A 38 14.68 -1.87 -2.17
N LEU A 39 14.61 -1.65 -0.85
CA LEU A 39 15.67 -2.05 0.07
C LEU A 39 15.89 -3.56 0.04
N PHE A 40 14.82 -4.33 0.19
CA PHE A 40 14.91 -5.78 0.26
C PHE A 40 14.98 -6.43 -1.12
N GLY A 41 14.30 -5.87 -2.13
CA GLY A 41 14.38 -6.34 -3.51
C GLY A 41 15.80 -6.18 -4.06
N TYR A 42 16.38 -4.98 -4.01
CA TYR A 42 17.77 -4.79 -4.41
C TYR A 42 18.75 -5.45 -3.45
N GLY A 43 18.45 -5.50 -2.15
CA GLY A 43 19.24 -6.23 -1.17
C GLY A 43 19.35 -7.71 -1.50
N SER A 44 18.25 -8.36 -1.91
CA SER A 44 18.24 -9.79 -2.26
C SER A 44 19.16 -10.15 -3.43
N VAL A 45 19.46 -9.18 -4.31
CA VAL A 45 20.40 -9.34 -5.43
C VAL A 45 21.80 -8.84 -5.06
N GLY A 46 21.89 -7.76 -4.28
CA GLY A 46 23.15 -7.16 -3.88
C GLY A 46 23.93 -7.99 -2.85
N PHE A 47 23.25 -8.62 -1.88
CA PHE A 47 23.92 -9.42 -0.85
C PHE A 47 24.63 -10.67 -1.41
N PRO A 48 24.05 -11.46 -2.33
CA PRO A 48 24.77 -12.57 -2.97
C PRO A 48 26.03 -12.11 -3.72
N VAL A 49 25.94 -11.01 -4.46
CA VAL A 49 27.10 -10.44 -5.18
C VAL A 49 28.17 -10.00 -4.19
N LEU A 50 27.77 -9.32 -3.11
CA LEU A 50 28.69 -8.91 -2.06
C LEU A 50 29.35 -10.11 -1.37
N ALA A 51 28.59 -11.17 -1.07
CA ALA A 51 29.12 -12.40 -0.49
C ALA A 51 30.14 -13.06 -1.41
N ALA A 52 29.87 -13.11 -2.73
CA ALA A 52 30.80 -13.65 -3.72
C ALA A 52 32.12 -12.84 -3.79
N VAL A 53 32.03 -11.51 -3.76
CA VAL A 53 33.21 -10.63 -3.72
C VAL A 53 34.01 -10.84 -2.44
N LEU A 54 33.33 -10.90 -1.29
CA LEU A 54 33.96 -11.12 0.02
C LEU A 54 34.67 -12.48 0.11
N ALA A 55 34.10 -13.51 -0.52
CA ALA A 55 34.70 -14.84 -0.59
C ALA A 55 35.99 -14.88 -1.43
N GLY A 56 36.13 -13.98 -2.41
CA GLY A 56 37.34 -13.85 -3.23
C GLY A 56 38.50 -13.11 -2.54
N LEU A 57 38.26 -12.44 -1.41
CA LEU A 57 39.27 -11.66 -0.70
C LEU A 57 40.00 -12.51 0.35
N PRO A 58 41.35 -12.58 0.33
CA PRO A 58 42.12 -13.53 1.13
C PRO A 58 42.14 -13.24 2.65
N ARG A 59 41.67 -12.07 3.09
CA ARG A 59 41.65 -11.66 4.50
C ARG A 59 40.24 -11.45 5.06
N THR A 60 39.19 -11.87 4.36
CA THR A 60 37.83 -11.72 4.86
C THR A 60 37.55 -12.73 5.97
N PRO A 61 37.10 -12.28 7.16
CA PRO A 61 36.69 -13.22 8.20
C PRO A 61 35.46 -14.02 7.76
N ARG A 62 35.47 -15.35 7.99
CA ARG A 62 34.38 -16.25 7.58
C ARG A 62 33.01 -15.85 8.13
N TRP A 63 32.96 -15.24 9.31
CA TRP A 63 31.71 -14.78 9.92
C TRP A 63 31.02 -13.66 9.13
N TRP A 64 31.77 -12.84 8.38
CA TRP A 64 31.17 -11.82 7.49
C TRP A 64 30.41 -12.47 6.35
N ILE A 65 30.99 -13.51 5.73
CA ILE A 65 30.35 -14.23 4.61
C ILE A 65 29.05 -14.89 5.11
N LEU A 66 29.10 -15.52 6.28
CA LEU A 66 27.91 -16.10 6.93
C LEU A 66 26.84 -15.04 7.21
N ALA A 67 27.22 -13.89 7.77
CA ALA A 67 26.29 -12.81 8.08
C ALA A 67 25.62 -12.25 6.81
N VAL A 68 26.38 -12.03 5.74
CA VAL A 68 25.85 -11.53 4.46
C VAL A 68 24.94 -12.56 3.79
N SER A 69 25.30 -13.84 3.80
CA SER A 69 24.46 -14.92 3.28
C SER A 69 23.15 -15.06 4.05
N ALA A 70 23.20 -14.98 5.39
CA ALA A 70 22.00 -14.99 6.23
C ALA A 70 21.11 -13.77 5.97
N ALA A 71 21.71 -12.57 5.84
CA ALA A 71 20.99 -11.35 5.49
C ALA A 71 20.34 -11.45 4.09
N SER A 72 21.03 -12.06 3.13
CA SER A 72 20.48 -12.32 1.80
C SER A 72 19.27 -13.25 1.84
N ALA A 73 19.37 -14.37 2.55
CA ALA A 73 18.28 -15.33 2.69
C ALA A 73 17.07 -14.70 3.40
N LEU A 74 17.32 -13.93 4.45
CA LEU A 74 16.30 -13.18 5.17
C LEU A 74 15.65 -12.11 4.28
N ALA A 75 16.43 -11.36 3.51
CA ALA A 75 15.90 -10.36 2.57
C ALA A 75 15.02 -11.03 1.49
N ALA A 76 15.49 -12.11 0.89
CA ALA A 76 14.72 -12.87 -0.11
C ALA A 76 13.42 -13.44 0.49
N GLY A 77 13.50 -14.03 1.68
CA GLY A 77 12.35 -14.50 2.43
C GLY A 77 11.35 -13.37 2.71
N LEU A 78 11.82 -12.23 3.19
CA LEU A 78 10.96 -11.06 3.46
C LEU A 78 10.30 -10.50 2.20
N VAL A 79 11.01 -10.42 1.06
CA VAL A 79 10.42 -9.97 -0.21
C VAL A 79 9.30 -10.91 -0.65
N ASN A 80 9.55 -12.22 -0.61
CA ASN A 80 8.58 -13.20 -1.07
C ASN A 80 7.34 -13.27 -0.16
N THR A 81 7.56 -13.14 1.15
CA THR A 81 6.49 -13.24 2.14
C THR A 81 5.66 -11.96 2.17
N MET A 82 6.29 -10.82 2.40
CA MET A 82 5.57 -9.58 2.70
C MET A 82 4.79 -8.98 1.52
N GLY A 83 4.96 -9.50 0.30
CA GLY A 83 4.16 -9.06 -0.85
C GLY A 83 4.27 -7.55 -1.14
N TRP A 84 5.37 -6.88 -0.74
CA TRP A 84 5.49 -5.42 -0.78
C TRP A 84 5.22 -4.81 -2.16
N HIS A 85 5.54 -5.53 -3.23
CA HIS A 85 5.23 -5.12 -4.60
C HIS A 85 3.72 -5.01 -4.85
N GLN A 86 2.95 -6.02 -4.43
CA GLN A 86 1.49 -6.06 -4.57
C GLN A 86 0.86 -4.92 -3.76
N HIS A 87 1.29 -4.73 -2.51
CA HIS A 87 0.81 -3.63 -1.67
C HIS A 87 1.17 -2.25 -2.21
N TRP A 88 2.34 -2.09 -2.83
CA TRP A 88 2.73 -0.85 -3.50
C TRP A 88 1.83 -0.56 -4.70
N SER A 89 1.57 -1.55 -5.55
CA SER A 89 0.66 -1.43 -6.70
C SER A 89 -0.76 -1.07 -6.25
N LEU A 90 -1.29 -1.77 -5.25
CA LEU A 90 -2.62 -1.51 -4.67
C LEU A 90 -2.73 -0.08 -4.15
N SER A 91 -1.72 0.40 -3.41
CA SER A 91 -1.73 1.77 -2.88
C SER A 91 -1.75 2.82 -3.98
N ARG A 92 -1.08 2.57 -5.12
CA ARG A 92 -1.09 3.48 -6.28
C ARG A 92 -2.45 3.52 -6.95
N ASP A 93 -3.08 2.36 -7.11
CA ASP A 93 -4.42 2.26 -7.71
C ASP A 93 -5.45 3.00 -6.84
N VAL A 94 -5.43 2.79 -5.53
CA VAL A 94 -6.31 3.49 -4.59
C VAL A 94 -6.10 5.02 -4.62
N GLU A 95 -4.84 5.48 -4.61
CA GLU A 95 -4.54 6.91 -4.74
C GLU A 95 -5.04 7.50 -6.06
N HIS A 96 -4.91 6.75 -7.16
CA HIS A 96 -5.42 7.17 -8.45
C HIS A 96 -6.94 7.28 -8.44
N ARG A 97 -7.64 6.25 -7.95
CA ARG A 97 -9.11 6.25 -7.80
C ARG A 97 -9.59 7.43 -6.95
N LEU A 98 -8.96 7.69 -5.80
CA LEU A 98 -9.30 8.83 -4.94
C LEU A 98 -9.13 10.17 -5.64
N ARG A 99 -8.07 10.35 -6.45
CA ARG A 99 -7.87 11.58 -7.23
C ARG A 99 -8.90 11.72 -8.35
N THR A 100 -9.21 10.63 -9.03
CA THR A 100 -10.23 10.61 -10.08
C THR A 100 -11.61 10.96 -9.53
N GLU A 101 -12.01 10.40 -8.38
CA GLU A 101 -13.29 10.75 -7.76
C GLU A 101 -13.34 12.22 -7.33
N ARG A 102 -12.23 12.77 -6.79
CA ARG A 102 -12.16 14.20 -6.48
C ARG A 102 -12.37 15.04 -7.73
N PHE A 103 -11.70 14.69 -8.83
CA PHE A 103 -11.85 15.39 -10.10
C PHE A 103 -13.30 15.33 -10.60
N LEU A 104 -13.93 14.15 -10.57
CA LEU A 104 -15.34 13.98 -10.97
C LEU A 104 -16.28 14.82 -10.10
N PHE A 105 -16.05 14.87 -8.79
CA PHE A 105 -16.83 15.69 -7.87
C PHE A 105 -16.69 17.19 -8.16
N GLU A 106 -15.46 17.67 -8.36
CA GLU A 106 -15.18 19.08 -8.65
C GLU A 106 -15.77 19.52 -10.00
N GLN A 107 -15.72 18.65 -11.01
CA GLN A 107 -16.32 18.91 -12.33
C GLN A 107 -17.83 18.71 -12.36
N GLY A 108 -18.44 18.14 -11.31
CA GLY A 108 -19.85 17.75 -11.33
C GLY A 108 -20.15 16.74 -12.43
N ALA A 109 -19.23 15.80 -12.68
CA ALA A 109 -19.35 14.81 -13.75
C ALA A 109 -19.78 13.43 -13.23
N GLY A 110 -20.27 12.58 -14.13
CA GLY A 110 -20.72 11.23 -13.81
C GLY A 110 -21.83 11.25 -12.76
N ARG A 111 -21.64 10.50 -11.66
CA ARG A 111 -22.63 10.40 -10.56
C ARG A 111 -22.96 11.74 -9.89
N TYR A 112 -22.15 12.77 -10.11
CA TYR A 112 -22.28 14.08 -9.47
C TYR A 112 -23.02 15.10 -10.34
N GLY A 113 -23.31 14.77 -11.60
CA GLY A 113 -23.97 15.69 -12.54
C GLY A 113 -25.43 15.94 -12.20
N ASP A 114 -26.14 14.88 -11.83
CA ASP A 114 -27.59 14.94 -11.59
C ASP A 114 -27.96 15.38 -10.16
N VAL A 115 -26.99 15.44 -9.24
CA VAL A 115 -27.18 15.81 -7.83
C VAL A 115 -26.61 17.20 -7.54
N THR A 116 -27.30 17.97 -6.70
CA THR A 116 -26.90 19.35 -6.36
C THR A 116 -26.68 19.52 -4.86
N GLY A 117 -25.91 20.55 -4.49
CA GLY A 117 -25.69 20.96 -3.09
C GLY A 117 -25.23 19.81 -2.17
N ASP A 118 -26.01 19.57 -1.13
CA ASP A 118 -25.71 18.61 -0.06
C ASP A 118 -25.68 17.16 -0.53
N GLU A 119 -26.57 16.80 -1.44
CA GLU A 119 -26.64 15.43 -1.97
C GLU A 119 -25.35 15.07 -2.70
N ARG A 120 -24.78 16.04 -3.44
CA ARG A 120 -23.49 15.86 -4.10
C ARG A 120 -22.37 15.62 -3.08
N ALA A 121 -22.31 16.40 -2.01
CA ALA A 121 -21.31 16.24 -0.96
C ALA A 121 -21.45 14.90 -0.22
N ARG A 122 -22.69 14.46 0.04
CA ARG A 122 -22.98 13.14 0.63
C ARG A 122 -22.61 11.99 -0.31
N ALA A 123 -22.94 12.08 -1.60
CA ALA A 123 -22.55 11.08 -2.59
C ALA A 123 -21.02 10.96 -2.69
N PHE A 124 -20.30 12.08 -2.56
CA PHE A 124 -18.84 12.09 -2.54
C PHE A 124 -18.27 11.44 -1.29
N SER A 125 -18.80 11.78 -0.10
CA SER A 125 -18.32 11.20 1.16
C SER A 125 -18.57 9.70 1.23
N VAL A 126 -19.74 9.22 0.81
CA VAL A 126 -20.07 7.79 0.69
C VAL A 126 -19.08 7.10 -0.23
N ARG A 127 -18.82 7.66 -1.42
CA ARG A 127 -17.91 7.05 -2.37
C ARG A 127 -16.47 6.95 -1.87
N ILE A 128 -15.97 7.99 -1.20
CA ILE A 128 -14.64 7.94 -0.61
C ILE A 128 -14.55 6.86 0.47
N ALA A 129 -15.58 6.76 1.30
CA ALA A 129 -15.66 5.72 2.33
C ALA A 129 -15.65 4.32 1.71
N GLU A 130 -16.43 4.07 0.66
CA GLU A 130 -16.44 2.80 -0.08
C GLU A 130 -15.07 2.44 -0.65
N ILE A 131 -14.37 3.41 -1.24
CA ILE A 131 -13.01 3.19 -1.77
C ILE A 131 -12.06 2.83 -0.64
N GLY A 132 -12.13 3.54 0.49
CA GLY A 132 -11.33 3.28 1.67
C GLY A 132 -11.57 1.87 2.23
N THR A 133 -12.83 1.51 2.48
CA THR A 133 -13.20 0.20 3.05
C THR A 133 -12.83 -0.95 2.11
N THR A 134 -13.14 -0.82 0.82
CA THR A 134 -12.76 -1.83 -0.19
C THR A 134 -11.24 -2.02 -0.22
N ALA A 135 -10.49 -0.92 -0.19
CA ALA A 135 -9.03 -0.97 -0.20
C ALA A 135 -8.47 -1.61 1.07
N ASP A 136 -9.03 -1.31 2.24
CA ASP A 136 -8.62 -1.94 3.50
C ASP A 136 -8.98 -3.43 3.55
N THR A 137 -10.14 -3.84 3.01
CA THR A 137 -10.52 -5.26 2.88
C THR A 137 -9.55 -6.00 1.97
N VAL A 138 -9.26 -5.47 0.78
CA VAL A 138 -8.30 -6.07 -0.16
C VAL A 138 -6.92 -6.16 0.49
N TRP A 139 -6.51 -5.11 1.19
CA TRP A 139 -5.25 -5.11 1.93
C TRP A 139 -5.18 -6.21 3.00
N ALA A 140 -6.23 -6.33 3.82
CA ALA A 140 -6.32 -7.34 4.86
C ALA A 140 -6.28 -8.76 4.30
N VAL A 141 -7.00 -9.01 3.19
CA VAL A 141 -6.97 -10.30 2.49
C VAL A 141 -5.56 -10.65 2.01
N HIS A 142 -4.81 -9.68 1.48
CA HIS A 142 -3.42 -9.90 1.09
C HIS A 142 -2.53 -10.27 2.29
N LEU A 143 -2.69 -9.59 3.42
CA LEU A 143 -1.93 -9.92 4.64
C LEU A 143 -2.22 -11.34 5.15
N VAL A 144 -3.50 -11.74 5.16
CA VAL A 144 -3.90 -13.09 5.58
C VAL A 144 -3.33 -14.14 4.63
N ARG A 145 -3.46 -13.93 3.30
CA ARG A 145 -2.94 -14.86 2.29
C ARG A 145 -1.43 -15.05 2.42
N THR A 146 -0.69 -13.97 2.63
CA THR A 146 0.75 -14.00 2.92
C THR A 146 1.05 -14.81 4.19
N ALA A 147 0.30 -14.59 5.28
CA ALA A 147 0.51 -15.30 6.53
C ALA A 147 0.19 -16.80 6.42
N THR A 148 -0.85 -17.17 5.67
CA THR A 148 -1.21 -18.58 5.44
C THR A 148 -0.18 -19.29 4.56
N ALA A 149 0.35 -18.63 3.53
CA ALA A 149 1.40 -19.21 2.68
C ALA A 149 2.70 -19.52 3.44
N LEU A 150 2.91 -18.83 4.57
CA LEU A 150 4.07 -19.04 5.44
C LEU A 150 3.91 -20.20 6.42
N LYS A 151 2.70 -20.71 6.64
CA LYS A 151 2.49 -21.85 7.55
C LYS A 151 3.00 -23.10 6.83
N PRO A 152 4.13 -23.71 7.25
CA PRO A 152 4.60 -24.93 6.63
C PRO A 152 3.50 -25.98 6.75
N THR A 153 3.09 -26.57 5.64
CA THR A 153 2.21 -27.74 5.62
C THR A 153 2.97 -28.87 6.29
N ALA A 154 2.77 -29.02 7.61
CA ALA A 154 3.38 -30.03 8.45
C ALA A 154 2.95 -31.48 8.11
N GLY A 155 2.41 -31.72 6.90
CA GLY A 155 1.82 -32.97 6.47
C GLY A 155 2.41 -33.58 5.19
N ASP A 156 3.38 -32.95 4.53
CA ASP A 156 4.00 -33.49 3.30
C ASP A 156 5.34 -34.20 3.55
N GLN A 157 5.52 -34.73 4.77
CA GLN A 157 6.65 -35.59 5.15
C GLN A 157 6.10 -36.97 5.58
N VAL A 158 5.40 -37.65 4.67
CA VAL A 158 5.07 -39.08 4.81
C VAL A 158 5.20 -39.74 3.45
N GLU A 159 6.44 -40.16 3.12
CA GLU A 159 6.87 -41.46 2.59
C GLU A 159 8.24 -41.38 1.90
#